data_AF-W6TR12-F1
#
_entry.id   AF-W6TR12-F1
#
_cell.length_a   1.000
_cell.length_b   1.000
_cell.length_c   1.000
_cell.angle_alpha   90.00
_cell.angle_beta   90.00
_cell.angle_gamma   90.00
#
_symmetry.space_group_name_H-M   'P 1'
#
loop_
_entity.id
_entity.type
_entity.pdbx_description
1 polymer ?
#
loop_
_entity_poly.entity_id
_entity_poly.type
_entity_poly.pdbx_seq_one_letter_code
_entity_poly.pdbx_strand_id
1 'polypeptide(L)'
;MEANESSDYVKARVKLLYVYFKAKEWVVSDGKDNKILIYISSDQSFLYSTDELADIIAQSDLHIEPTFLKMSSVTYLLYHRGTFVGKVVVLPGIEFDT
;
A
#
# COMPACT_ATOMS: atom_id res chain seq x y z
N MET A 1 10.77 4.95 -18.19
CA MET A 1 9.60 4.38 -17.51
C MET A 1 8.40 4.75 -18.37
N GLU A 2 7.69 3.79 -18.95
CA GLU A 2 6.44 4.12 -19.66
C GLU A 2 5.50 4.82 -18.67
N ALA A 3 4.78 5.84 -19.14
CA ALA A 3 4.03 6.78 -18.30
C ALA A 3 2.91 6.14 -17.44
N ASN A 4 2.75 4.82 -17.49
CA ASN A 4 1.68 4.06 -16.86
C ASN A 4 2.16 2.91 -15.95
N GLU A 5 3.47 2.67 -15.85
CA GLU A 5 4.01 1.60 -14.99
C GLU A 5 4.42 2.12 -13.62
N SER A 6 4.16 1.32 -12.57
CA SER A 6 4.66 1.59 -11.23
C SER A 6 6.18 1.45 -11.15
N SER A 7 6.80 2.27 -10.31
CA SER A 7 8.23 2.23 -10.01
C SER A 7 8.64 0.88 -9.42
N ASP A 8 9.92 0.54 -9.55
CA ASP A 8 10.46 -0.69 -8.95
C ASP A 8 10.31 -0.69 -7.42
N TYR A 9 10.39 0.49 -6.80
CA TYR A 9 10.11 0.70 -5.38
C TYR A 9 8.69 0.26 -5.02
N VAL A 10 7.67 0.72 -5.76
CA VAL A 10 6.27 0.32 -5.51
C VAL A 10 6.08 -1.17 -5.73
N LYS A 11 6.63 -1.74 -6.80
CA LYS A 11 6.56 -3.18 -7.10
C LYS A 11 7.19 -4.02 -5.98
N ALA A 12 8.34 -3.60 -5.45
CA ALA A 12 8.99 -4.27 -4.32
C ALA A 12 8.15 -4.15 -3.04
N ARG A 13 7.64 -2.94 -2.77
CA ARG A 13 6.82 -2.66 -1.58
C ARG A 13 5.52 -3.44 -1.55
N VAL A 14 4.86 -3.63 -2.70
CA VAL A 14 3.68 -4.50 -2.82
C VAL A 14 3.97 -5.92 -2.35
N LYS A 15 5.13 -6.49 -2.71
CA LYS A 15 5.49 -7.85 -2.28
C LYS A 15 5.64 -7.95 -0.77
N LEU A 16 6.25 -6.95 -0.14
CA LEU A 16 6.45 -6.91 1.31
C LEU A 16 5.11 -6.73 2.04
N LEU A 17 4.30 -5.77 1.57
CA LEU A 17 2.98 -5.52 2.12
C LEU A 17 2.05 -6.73 1.95
N TYR A 18 2.13 -7.43 0.82
CA TYR A 18 1.38 -8.67 0.62
C TYR A 18 1.67 -9.70 1.71
N VAL A 19 2.94 -9.89 2.09
CA VAL A 19 3.31 -10.81 3.18
C VAL A 19 2.73 -10.34 4.52
N TYR A 20 2.84 -9.05 4.84
CA TYR A 20 2.32 -8.48 6.08
C TYR A 20 0.79 -8.62 6.18
N PHE A 21 0.08 -8.27 5.11
CA PHE A 21 -1.38 -8.23 5.07
C PHE A 21 -2.04 -9.60 4.86
N LYS A 22 -1.27 -10.62 4.44
CA LYS A 22 -1.76 -11.99 4.31
C LYS A 22 -2.34 -12.54 5.61
N ALA A 23 -1.77 -12.18 6.77
CA ALA A 23 -2.28 -12.58 8.09
C ALA A 23 -3.68 -12.04 8.38
N LYS A 24 -4.09 -10.95 7.71
CA LYS A 24 -5.41 -10.33 7.81
C LYS A 24 -6.36 -10.76 6.69
N GLU A 25 -5.93 -11.71 5.85
CA GLU A 25 -6.65 -12.13 4.63
C GLU A 25 -6.91 -10.99 3.64
N TRP A 26 -6.08 -9.95 3.68
CA TRP A 26 -6.17 -8.84 2.74
C TRP A 26 -5.32 -9.13 1.51
N VAL A 27 -5.80 -8.66 0.35
CA VAL A 27 -5.07 -8.79 -0.91
C VAL A 27 -4.43 -7.46 -1.26
N VAL A 28 -3.15 -7.50 -1.63
CA VAL A 28 -2.38 -6.32 -2.04
C VAL A 28 -1.87 -6.53 -3.46
N SER A 29 -2.01 -5.51 -4.31
CA SER A 29 -1.49 -5.54 -5.69
C SER A 29 -0.94 -4.19 -6.11
N ASP A 30 -0.03 -4.17 -7.08
CA ASP A 30 0.36 -2.94 -7.74
C ASP A 30 -0.73 -2.47 -8.70
N GLY A 31 -0.97 -1.17 -8.71
CA GLY A 31 -1.74 -0.47 -9.71
C GLY A 31 -0.82 0.30 -10.66
N LYS A 32 -1.41 1.08 -11.56
CA LYS A 32 -0.68 2.02 -12.42
C LYS A 32 -0.25 3.26 -11.64
N ASP A 33 0.81 3.93 -12.07
CA ASP A 33 1.25 5.24 -11.55
C ASP A 33 1.57 5.24 -10.04
N ASN A 34 2.34 4.26 -9.58
CA ASN A 34 2.73 4.10 -8.16
C ASN A 34 1.55 3.94 -7.21
N LYS A 35 0.46 3.33 -7.69
CA LYS A 35 -0.68 2.98 -6.85
C LYS A 35 -0.47 1.61 -6.24
N ILE A 36 -0.86 1.45 -4.98
CA ILE A 36 -0.98 0.16 -4.31
C ILE A 36 -2.44 -0.04 -3.99
N LEU A 37 -3.02 -1.12 -4.52
CA LEU A 37 -4.41 -1.49 -4.29
C LEU A 37 -4.45 -2.46 -3.10
N ILE A 38 -5.27 -2.17 -2.11
CA ILE A 38 -5.48 -3.04 -0.95
C ILE A 38 -6.96 -3.41 -0.90
N TYR A 39 -7.24 -4.70 -0.95
CA TYR A 39 -8.57 -5.26 -0.85
C TYR A 39 -8.75 -5.88 0.54
N ILE A 40 -9.67 -5.29 1.30
CA ILE A 40 -10.07 -5.72 2.62
C ILE A 40 -11.01 -6.92 2.47
N SER A 41 -10.79 -7.95 3.30
CA SER A 41 -11.61 -9.16 3.29
C SER A 41 -13.08 -8.86 3.65
N SER A 42 -14.01 -9.59 3.02
CA SER A 42 -15.45 -9.32 3.09
C SER A 42 -16.11 -9.62 4.44
N ASP A 43 -15.45 -10.40 5.28
CA ASP A 43 -15.86 -10.76 6.64
C ASP A 43 -15.62 -9.60 7.63
N GLN A 44 -14.77 -8.64 7.28
CA GLN A 44 -14.51 -7.47 8.10
C GLN A 44 -15.58 -6.39 7.86
N SER A 45 -16.41 -6.14 8.85
CA SER A 45 -17.56 -5.22 8.78
C SER A 45 -17.22 -3.76 9.06
N PHE A 46 -15.94 -3.40 9.19
CA PHE A 46 -15.53 -2.07 9.63
C PHE A 46 -15.57 -1.03 8.51
N LEU A 47 -16.15 0.13 8.84
CA LEU A 47 -15.98 1.37 8.09
C LEU A 47 -14.66 1.98 8.52
N TYR A 48 -13.59 1.74 7.76
CA TYR A 48 -12.31 2.39 8.02
C TYR A 48 -12.36 3.85 7.57
N SER A 49 -12.07 4.76 8.50
CA SER A 49 -11.81 6.16 8.22
C SER A 49 -10.44 6.34 7.55
N THR A 50 -10.23 7.45 6.83
CA THR A 50 -8.94 7.75 6.21
C THR A 50 -7.78 7.75 7.22
N ASP A 51 -8.04 8.19 8.45
CA ASP A 51 -7.04 8.25 9.52
C ASP A 51 -6.65 6.84 9.99
N GLU A 52 -7.62 5.95 10.20
CA GLU A 52 -7.34 4.55 10.53
C GLU A 52 -6.57 3.84 9.41
N LEU A 53 -6.85 4.19 8.16
CA LEU A 53 -6.11 3.63 7.02
C LEU A 53 -4.67 4.14 7.00
N ALA A 54 -4.44 5.43 7.28
CA ALA A 54 -3.10 5.97 7.41
C ALA A 54 -2.33 5.29 8.55
N ASP A 55 -2.98 5.08 9.70
CA ASP A 55 -2.39 4.36 10.84
C ASP A 55 -2.03 2.92 10.48
N ILE A 56 -2.90 2.20 9.77
CA ILE A 56 -2.60 0.83 9.32
C ILE A 56 -1.37 0.78 8.40
N ILE A 57 -1.26 1.73 7.46
CA ILE A 57 -0.09 1.82 6.58
C ILE A 57 1.17 2.15 7.39
N ALA A 58 1.10 3.13 8.30
CA ALA A 58 2.21 3.49 9.16
C ALA A 58 2.67 2.31 10.04
N GLN A 59 1.73 1.54 10.59
CA GLN A 59 2.05 0.33 11.34
C GLN A 59 2.68 -0.74 10.46
N SER A 60 2.21 -0.91 9.21
CA SER A 60 2.84 -1.86 8.29
C SER A 60 4.30 -1.50 7.98
N ASP A 61 4.60 -0.20 7.87
CA ASP A 61 5.94 0.30 7.58
C ASP A 61 6.95 -0.01 8.68
N LEU A 62 6.50 -0.16 9.93
CA LEU A 62 7.35 -0.55 11.06
C LEU A 62 7.71 -2.04 11.06
N HIS A 63 7.02 -2.86 10.27
CA HIS A 63 7.14 -4.32 10.29
C HIS A 63 7.63 -4.92 8.97
N ILE A 64 7.65 -4.14 7.89
CA ILE A 64 8.22 -4.58 6.62
C ILE A 64 9.70 -4.24 6.56
N GLU A 65 10.46 -5.12 5.92
CA GLU A 65 11.88 -4.89 5.66
C GLU A 65 12.09 -3.71 4.68
N PRO A 66 13.23 -3.00 4.75
CA PRO A 66 13.56 -1.98 3.77
C PRO A 66 13.73 -2.55 2.36
N THR A 67 13.34 -1.80 1.34
CA THR A 67 13.55 -2.18 -0.05
C THR A 67 14.93 -1.78 -0.59
N PHE A 68 15.62 -0.83 0.03
CA PHE A 68 16.88 -0.22 -0.45
C PHE A 68 16.79 0.41 -1.84
N LEU A 69 15.57 0.67 -2.34
CA LEU A 69 15.32 1.29 -3.64
C LEU A 69 15.08 2.80 -3.48
N LYS A 70 15.28 3.53 -4.58
CA LYS A 70 14.97 4.96 -4.64
C LYS A 70 13.47 5.14 -4.43
N MET A 71 13.11 5.90 -3.39
CA MET A 71 11.71 6.09 -3.02
C MET A 71 10.98 6.90 -4.08
N SER A 72 9.71 6.55 -4.30
CA SER A 72 8.76 7.34 -5.06
C SER A 72 7.52 7.61 -4.21
N SER A 73 6.74 8.63 -4.56
CA SER A 73 5.41 8.79 -3.96
C SER A 73 4.57 7.54 -4.21
N VAL A 74 3.78 7.16 -3.22
CA VAL A 74 2.91 5.98 -3.27
C VAL A 74 1.49 6.41 -2.95
N THR A 75 0.54 6.01 -3.79
CA THR A 75 -0.89 6.20 -3.50
C THR A 75 -1.51 4.86 -3.12
N TYR A 76 -1.89 4.71 -1.86
CA TYR A 76 -2.65 3.55 -1.38
C TYR A 76 -4.13 3.78 -1.67
N LEU A 77 -4.77 2.81 -2.32
CA LEU A 77 -6.20 2.79 -2.62
C LEU A 77 -6.82 1.58 -1.95
N LEU A 78 -7.84 1.81 -1.13
CA LEU A 78 -8.47 0.77 -0.34
C LEU A 78 -9.86 0.43 -0.87
N TYR A 79 -10.11 -0.87 -0.98
CA TYR A 79 -11.35 -1.42 -1.49
C TYR A 79 -11.92 -2.42 -0.49
N HIS A 80 -13.21 -2.38 -0.28
CA HIS A 80 -13.94 -3.38 0.50
C HIS A 80 -15.16 -3.83 -0.30
N ARG A 81 -15.28 -5.14 -0.54
CA ARG A 81 -16.33 -5.74 -1.39
C ARG A 81 -16.41 -5.09 -2.78
N GLY A 82 -15.27 -4.71 -3.36
CA GLY A 82 -15.18 -4.03 -4.66
C GLY A 82 -15.52 -2.54 -4.64
N THR A 83 -15.94 -1.99 -3.50
CA THR A 83 -16.23 -0.56 -3.34
C THR A 83 -14.99 0.18 -2.85
N PHE A 84 -14.70 1.33 -3.45
CA PHE A 84 -13.64 2.21 -2.99
C PHE A 84 -14.00 2.80 -1.62
N VAL A 85 -13.11 2.63 -0.64
CA VAL A 85 -13.28 3.08 0.74
C VAL A 85 -12.51 4.37 1.00
N GLY A 86 -11.27 4.44 0.54
CA GLY A 86 -10.40 5.58 0.84
C GLY A 86 -9.07 5.53 0.12
N LYS A 87 -8.35 6.66 0.18
CA LYS A 87 -7.01 6.82 -0.37
C LYS A 87 -6.07 7.49 0.61
N VAL A 88 -4.82 7.07 0.61
CA VAL A 88 -3.73 7.69 1.37
C VAL A 88 -2.56 7.91 0.42
N VAL A 89 -2.00 9.12 0.41
CA VAL A 89 -0.81 9.44 -0.40
C VAL A 89 0.36 9.61 0.54
N VAL A 90 1.40 8.80 0.33
CA VAL A 90 2.64 8.86 1.09
C VAL A 90 3.73 9.45 0.20
N LEU A 91 4.35 10.53 0.67
CA LEU A 91 5.48 11.16 0.02
C LEU A 91 6.80 10.57 0.55
N PRO A 92 7.85 10.48 -0.29
CA PRO A 92 9.16 10.04 0.17
C PRO A 92 9.71 11.05 1.19
N GLY A 93 10.09 10.57 2.38
CA GLY A 93 10.75 11.39 3.41
C GLY A 93 12.26 11.53 3.20
N ILE A 94 12.87 10.54 2.54
CA ILE A 94 14.29 10.46 2.20
C ILE A 94 14.44 9.92 0.76
N GLU A 95 15.64 9.94 0.19
CA GLU A 95 15.85 9.52 -1.21
C GLU A 95 15.74 8.00 -1.41
N PHE A 96 16.21 7.21 -0.45
CA PHE A 96 16.25 5.74 -0.51
C PHE A 96 15.58 5.13 0.70
N ASP A 97 14.89 4.02 0.52
CA ASP A 97 14.21 3.29 1.59
C ASP A 97 15.24 2.53 2.45
N THR A 98 15.34 2.85 3.74
CA THR A 98 16.38 2.36 4.66
C THR A 98 15.82 1.91 5.98
#